data_AF-A0A060Z803-F1
#
_entry.id   AF-A0A060Z803-F1
#
_cell.length_a   1.000
_cell.length_b   1.000
_cell.length_c   1.000
_cell.angle_alpha   90.00
_cell.angle_beta   90.00
_cell.angle_gamma   90.00
#
_symmetry.space_group_name_H-M   'P 1'
#
loop_
_entity.id
_entity.type
_entity.pdbx_description
1 polymer ?
#
loop_
_entity_poly.entity_id
_entity_poly.type
_entity_poly.pdbx_seq_one_letter_code
_entity_poly.pdbx_strand_id
1 'polypeptide(L)' 'MVGEEICGVVVSIRFQEDILSIWNKTASDQVTTSRIRDTLRRVLNLPPNTIMEYKTHNDSLKDNSSFRNTKITL' A
#
# COMPACT_ATOMS: atom_id res chain seq x y z
N MET A 1 4.56 -9.68 15.06
CA MET A 1 4.12 -8.27 15.29
C MET A 1 4.32 -7.54 13.96
N VAL A 2 3.40 -6.69 13.50
CA VAL A 2 3.48 -6.12 12.13
C VAL A 2 4.68 -5.19 11.93
N GLY A 3 5.22 -4.62 13.01
CA GLY A 3 6.28 -3.62 12.98
C GLY A 3 7.58 -4.09 12.32
N GLU A 4 7.94 -5.37 12.45
CA GLU A 4 9.16 -5.90 11.81
C GLU A 4 9.05 -6.00 10.29
N GLU A 5 7.82 -6.07 9.76
CA GLU A 5 7.56 -6.16 8.33
C GLU A 5 7.53 -4.81 7.64
N ILE A 6 7.38 -3.70 8.38
CA ILE A 6 7.34 -2.36 7.79
C ILE A 6 8.76 -1.89 7.44
N CYS A 7 8.96 -1.51 6.17
CA CYS A 7 10.20 -0.91 5.69
C CYS A 7 10.18 0.62 5.82
N GLY A 8 9.01 1.23 5.60
CA GLY A 8 8.88 2.68 5.61
C GLY A 8 7.55 3.16 5.01
N VAL A 9 7.39 4.49 4.97
CA VAL A 9 6.23 5.17 4.39
C VAL A 9 6.69 6.25 3.43
N VAL A 10 5.90 6.48 2.37
CA VAL A 10 6.15 7.51 1.36
C VAL A 10 4.86 8.30 1.15
N VAL A 11 4.98 9.63 1.18
CA VAL A 11 3.89 10.55 0.80
C VAL A 11 4.27 11.17 -0.54
N SER A 12 3.45 10.91 -1.56
CA SER A 12 3.62 11.48 -2.90
C SER A 12 2.55 12.55 -3.12
N ILE A 13 2.97 13.81 -3.02
CA ILE A 13 2.11 14.95 -3.30
C ILE A 13 2.04 15.14 -4.83
N ARG A 14 0.83 15.18 -5.38
CA ARG A 14 0.58 15.43 -6.81
C ARG A 14 -0.46 16.53 -6.98
N PHE A 15 -0.58 17.02 -8.20
CA PHE A 15 -1.48 18.13 -8.51
C PHE A 15 -2.97 17.81 -8.28
N GLN A 16 -3.40 16.58 -8.57
CA GLN A 16 -4.81 16.17 -8.47
C GLN A 16 -5.14 15.37 -7.21
N GLU A 17 -4.16 14.72 -6.61
CA GLU A 17 -4.36 13.83 -5.46
C GLU A 17 -3.05 13.63 -4.69
N ASP A 18 -3.18 13.31 -3.41
CA ASP A 18 -2.05 12.86 -2.59
C ASP A 18 -2.10 11.35 -2.43
N ILE A 19 -0.95 10.69 -2.58
CA ILE A 19 -0.84 9.23 -2.48
C ILE A 19 0.03 8.89 -1.27
N LEU A 20 -0.54 8.14 -0.33
CA LEU A 20 0.17 7.57 0.80
C LEU A 20 0.51 6.10 0.52
N SER A 21 1.79 5.74 0.58
CA SER A 21 2.27 4.37 0.34
C SER A 21 3.03 3.85 1.55
N ILE A 22 2.73 2.61 1.97
CA ILE A 22 3.49 1.89 3.00
C ILE A 22 4.22 0.73 2.34
N TRP A 23 5.51 0.59 2.63
CA TRP A 23 6.34 -0.49 2.11
C TRP A 23 6.54 -1.56 3.18
N ASN A 24 6.40 -2.81 2.79
CA ASN A 24 6.68 -3.96 3.65
C ASN A 24 7.69 -4.92 3.00
N LYS A 25 8.37 -5.72 3.81
CA LYS A 25 9.46 -6.60 3.37
C LYS A 25 8.96 -7.72 2.46
N THR A 26 7.91 -8.43 2.88
CA THR A 26 7.48 -9.66 2.22
C THR A 26 6.14 -9.50 1.51
N ALA A 27 6.15 -9.44 0.18
CA ALA A 27 4.92 -9.28 -0.61
C ALA A 27 4.05 -10.55 -0.70
N SER A 28 4.65 -11.74 -0.52
CA SER A 28 3.94 -13.02 -0.60
C SER A 28 3.10 -13.34 0.65
N ASP A 29 3.36 -12.67 1.78
CA ASP A 29 2.60 -12.88 3.01
C ASP A 29 1.31 -12.05 3.00
N GLN A 30 0.26 -12.64 2.43
CA GLN A 30 -1.06 -12.02 2.33
C GLN A 30 -1.72 -11.73 3.69
N VAL A 31 -1.36 -12.48 4.74
CA VAL A 31 -1.90 -12.28 6.09
C VAL A 31 -1.33 -10.99 6.66
N THR A 32 -0.02 -10.79 6.52
CA THR A 32 0.64 -9.57 6.95
C THR A 32 0.17 -8.36 6.14
N THR A 33 0.10 -8.45 4.81
CA THR A 33 -0.35 -7.31 3.98
C THR A 33 -1.80 -6.91 4.29
N SER A 34 -2.70 -7.87 4.52
CA SER A 34 -4.08 -7.60 4.93
C SER A 34 -4.14 -6.92 6.31
N ARG A 35 -3.34 -7.39 7.28
CA ARG A 35 -3.26 -6.75 8.60
C ARG A 35 -2.72 -5.32 8.54
N ILE A 36 -1.74 -5.06 7.68
CA ILE A 36 -1.21 -3.70 7.44
C ILE A 36 -2.32 -2.80 6.89
N ARG A 37 -3.06 -3.26 5.86
CA ARG A 37 -4.19 -2.55 5.26
C ARG A 37 -5.24 -2.18 6.31
N ASP A 38 -5.68 -3.15 7.11
CA ASP A 38 -6.73 -2.95 8.10
C ASP A 38 -6.28 -2.02 9.24
N THR A 39 -5.01 -2.14 9.65
CA THR A 39 -4.39 -1.22 10.61
C THR A 39 -4.35 0.20 10.06
N LEU A 40 -3.97 0.37 8.79
CA LEU A 40 -3.90 1.68 8.15
C LEU A 40 -5.26 2.36 8.11
N ARG A 41 -6.30 1.63 7.67
CA ARG A 41 -7.69 2.12 7.66
C ARG A 41 -8.14 2.59 9.04
N ARG A 42 -7.85 1.80 10.08
CA ARG A 42 -8.22 2.13 11.46
C ARG A 42 -7.47 3.34 12.01
N VAL A 43 -6.14 3.41 11.80
CA VAL A 43 -5.30 4.47 12.37
C VAL A 43 -5.54 5.81 11.70
N LEU A 44 -5.72 5.82 10.38
CA LEU A 44 -6.01 7.04 9.61
C LEU A 44 -7.50 7.38 9.55
N ASN A 45 -8.36 6.56 10.17
CA ASN A 45 -9.81 6.71 10.14
C ASN A 45 -10.35 6.89 8.71
N LEU A 46 -9.88 6.04 7.78
CA LEU A 46 -10.24 6.15 6.37
C LEU A 46 -11.69 5.69 6.16
N PRO A 47 -12.48 6.41 5.34
CA PRO A 47 -13.77 5.96 4.90
C PRO A 47 -13.75 4.55 4.28
N PRO A 48 -14.83 3.74 4.40
CA PRO A 48 -14.89 2.40 3.82
C PRO A 48 -14.73 2.36 2.28
N ASN A 49 -15.05 3.47 1.62
CA ASN A 49 -14.91 3.64 0.17
C ASN A 49 -13.50 4.07 -0.26
N THR A 50 -12.55 4.23 0.67
CA THR A 50 -11.17 4.51 0.30
C THR A 50 -10.55 3.28 -0.39
N ILE A 51 -10.25 3.47 -1.68
CA ILE A 51 -9.57 2.48 -2.51
C ILE A 51 -8.14 2.34 -2.01
N MET A 52 -7.73 1.09 -1.77
CA MET A 52 -6.37 0.77 -1.37
C MET A 52 -5.85 -0.32 -2.28
N GLU A 53 -4.67 -0.09 -2.84
CA GLU A 53 -4.04 -0.99 -3.78
C GLU A 53 -2.73 -1.51 -3.18
N TYR A 54 -2.46 -2.80 -3.36
CA TYR A 54 -1.17 -3.39 -3.01
C TYR A 54 -0.43 -3.79 -4.27
N LYS A 55 0.76 -3.21 -4.47
CA LYS A 55 1.61 -3.46 -5.64
C LYS A 55 2.99 -3.92 -5.19
N THR A 56 3.50 -4.98 -5.77
CA THR A 56 4.85 -5.47 -5.45
C THR A 56 5.90 -4.49 -5.96
N HIS A 57 7.08 -4.45 -5.31
CA HIS A 57 8.19 -3.62 -5.79
C HIS A 57 8.64 -4.01 -7.21
N ASN A 58 8.64 -5.31 -7.53
CA ASN A 58 9.00 -5.81 -8.85
C ASN A 58 8.03 -5.31 -9.93
N ASP A 59 6.73 -5.33 -9.67
CA ASP A 59 5.72 -4.83 -10.61
C ASP A 59 5.79 -3.30 -10.75
N SER A 60 6.07 -2.60 -9.64
CA SER A 60 6.25 -1.14 -9.66
C SER A 60 7.45 -0.72 -10.52
N LEU A 61 8.55 -1.48 -10.46
CA LEU A 61 9.74 -1.26 -11.28
C LEU A 61 9.46 -1.54 -12.77
N LYS A 62 8.74 -2.62 -13.09
CA LYS A 62 8.36 -2.93 -14.47
C LYS A 62 7.48 -1.86 -15.10
N ASP A 63 6.54 -1.33 -14.31
CA ASP A 63 5.60 -0.31 -14.76
C ASP A 63 6.19 1.11 -14.72
N ASN A 64 7.42 1.28 -14.22
CA ASN A 64 8.03 2.57 -13.90
C ASN A 64 7.11 3.48 -13.06
N SER A 65 6.25 2.88 -12.23
CA SER A 65 5.29 3.62 -11.42
C SER A 65 4.88 2.90 -10.15
N SER A 66 4.94 3.62 -9.03
CA SER A 66 4.44 3.20 -7.72
C SER A 66 2.92 3.32 -7.58
N PHE A 67 2.25 3.93 -8.56
CA PHE A 67 0.82 4.19 -8.57
C PHE A 67 0.28 4.03 -10.00
N ARG A 68 -0.86 3.35 -10.19
CA ARG A 68 -1.45 2.86 -11.47
C ARG A 68 -1.08 1.41 -11.84
N ASN A 69 -2.04 0.75 -12.51
CA ASN A 69 -2.01 -0.62 -13.03
C ASN A 69 -1.96 -1.75 -11.98
N THR A 70 -2.30 -1.47 -10.73
CA THR A 70 -2.43 -2.55 -9.74
C THR A 70 -3.68 -3.37 -10.04
N LYS A 71 -3.57 -4.69 -10.17
CA LYS A 71 -4.74 -5.56 -10.22
C LYS A 71 -5.52 -5.39 -8.91
N ILE A 72 -6.67 -4.72 -8.97
CA ILE A 72 -7.64 -4.70 -7.88
C ILE A 72 -8.14 -6.14 -7.74
N THR A 73 -7.55 -6.88 -6.81
CA THR A 73 -8.06 -8.21 -6.47
C THR A 73 -9.05 -7.99 -5.32
N LEU A 74 -10.32 -8.24 -5.61
CA LEU A 74 -11.40 -8.27 -4.62
C LEU A 74 -11.11 -9.34 -3.54
#